data_AF-R6P7L0-F1
#
_entry.id   AF-R6P7L0-F1
#
_cell.length_a   1.000
_cell.length_b   1.000
_cell.length_c   1.000
_cell.angle_alpha   90.00
_cell.angle_beta   90.00
_cell.angle_gamma   90.00
#
_symmetry.space_group_name_H-M   'P 1'
#
loop_
_entity.id
_entity.type
_entity.pdbx_description
1 polymer ?
#
loop_
_entity_poly.entity_id
_entity_poly.type
_entity_poly.pdbx_seq_one_letter_code
_entity_poly.pdbx_strand_id
1 'polypeptide(L)'
;MGYIKVRKANCKNCYKCLKNCISKAIMYKNEKVEIIEDRCILCGKCITACPQGAKKIDNDVSIIKEYIEDPNIKVAISVAPSFVSVFKESRKNLVWALKQLGFDYVEETAVGAKYVTREYLHLLEKGEMENIISSACPSVNMYIEKYYPKLTKYIAPVMSPALVHGKMLKEKYGKDTKVVFLGSCLSMLKEVNESEYVDNMITFNQLTQWFIQERITPAEGEEMPFDVPSSYSRIYPIVDGIVYDIRHISGKTQGTDKIGGYDLVSASGLQNVQRLLDEVQKGNIKKAFLEVFSCYGGCVHGPFKVSHGSTSYRARIEVKDYADRANDTADEYVGDISATFTPKPVIEDMPTEEQIRDILSQIGKNSKAQELNCGSCGYATCRDKAIAVYQGKADLYICMPYMTDINQALSSVTLDLTPNYIIAVDNNMVIKEFNRAAQKLFGVTRLQALNKPLSNFINPVDFQQVIANQSNIYNKKVSYTEYGIITEQTIVYSEEKNMAIAIINDITREEEMKKAVHRRKLDSVEMAQKVIDKQMVVAQQIASLLGETTAETKVTLNKLKDLIDSEVD
;
A
#
# COMPACT_ATOMS: atom_id res chain seq x y z
N MET A 1 -22.66 -4.50 0.06
CA MET A 1 -21.44 -4.33 -0.76
C MET A 1 -20.66 -3.13 -0.21
N GLY A 2 -19.32 -3.15 -0.27
CA GLY A 2 -18.47 -2.06 0.23
C GLY A 2 -18.24 -0.97 -0.82
N TYR A 3 -18.13 0.29 -0.39
CA TYR A 3 -17.97 1.46 -1.29
C TYR A 3 -16.54 1.64 -1.83
N ILE A 4 -15.56 0.91 -1.27
CA ILE A 4 -14.15 1.01 -1.62
C ILE A 4 -13.60 -0.38 -1.98
N LYS A 5 -13.12 -0.55 -3.21
CA LYS A 5 -12.48 -1.79 -3.68
C LYS A 5 -10.96 -1.65 -3.69
N VAL A 6 -10.25 -2.63 -3.12
CA VAL A 6 -8.76 -2.69 -3.12
C VAL A 6 -8.28 -3.62 -4.24
N ARG A 7 -7.55 -3.08 -5.21
CA ARG A 7 -6.91 -3.87 -6.28
C ARG A 7 -5.57 -4.44 -5.79
N LYS A 8 -5.57 -5.74 -5.48
CA LYS A 8 -4.40 -6.45 -4.90
C LYS A 8 -3.13 -6.29 -5.74
N ALA A 9 -3.21 -6.44 -7.07
CA ALA A 9 -2.06 -6.33 -7.96
C ALA A 9 -1.30 -4.99 -7.85
N ASN A 10 -2.00 -3.91 -7.48
CA ASN A 10 -1.40 -2.57 -7.39
C ASN A 10 -0.93 -2.23 -5.96
N CYS A 11 -1.34 -2.98 -4.94
CA CYS A 11 -0.95 -2.66 -3.56
C CYS A 11 0.47 -3.17 -3.27
N LYS A 12 1.34 -2.27 -2.79
CA LYS A 12 2.72 -2.59 -2.37
C LYS A 12 2.91 -2.57 -0.85
N ASN A 13 1.83 -2.72 -0.09
CA ASN A 13 1.85 -2.85 1.38
C ASN A 13 2.65 -1.76 2.12
N CYS A 14 2.66 -0.52 1.62
CA CYS A 14 3.44 0.58 2.21
C CYS A 14 2.81 1.18 3.49
N TYR A 15 1.72 0.61 4.00
CA TYR A 15 0.97 1.01 5.21
C TYR A 15 0.49 2.47 5.31
N LYS A 16 0.73 3.31 4.29
CA LYS A 16 0.36 4.72 4.29
C LYS A 16 -1.14 4.95 4.50
N CYS A 17 -1.97 4.06 3.95
CA CYS A 17 -3.42 4.13 4.17
C CYS A 17 -3.82 3.82 5.62
N LEU A 18 -3.21 2.81 6.27
CA LEU A 18 -3.42 2.51 7.70
C LEU A 18 -3.05 3.73 8.57
N LYS A 19 -1.89 4.34 8.28
CA LYS A 19 -1.41 5.54 9.00
C LYS A 19 -2.37 6.72 8.90
N ASN A 20 -2.98 6.92 7.74
CA ASN A 20 -3.85 8.07 7.47
C ASN A 20 -5.33 7.82 7.80
N CYS A 21 -5.72 6.60 8.16
CA CYS A 21 -7.08 6.29 8.58
C CYS A 21 -7.25 6.57 10.08
N ILE A 22 -7.83 7.72 10.41
CA ILE A 22 -8.06 8.13 11.82
C ILE A 22 -9.06 7.19 12.51
N SER A 23 -10.12 6.78 11.80
CA SER A 23 -11.14 5.85 12.34
C SER A 23 -10.66 4.40 12.47
N LYS A 24 -9.39 4.11 12.11
CA LYS A 24 -8.78 2.76 12.16
C LYS A 24 -9.66 1.69 11.49
N ALA A 25 -10.26 2.06 10.35
CA ALA A 25 -11.12 1.22 9.54
C ALA A 25 -10.38 0.43 8.46
N ILE A 26 -9.05 0.30 8.55
CA ILE A 26 -8.24 -0.42 7.58
C ILE A 26 -7.50 -1.52 8.31
N MET A 27 -7.69 -2.74 7.83
CA MET A 27 -7.03 -3.95 8.31
C MET A 27 -5.88 -4.32 7.37
N TYR A 28 -4.81 -4.86 7.93
CA TYR A 28 -3.76 -5.54 7.19
C TYR A 28 -3.59 -6.95 7.76
N LYS A 29 -3.99 -7.96 7.00
CA LYS A 29 -3.94 -9.36 7.41
C LYS A 29 -3.56 -10.24 6.24
N ASN A 30 -2.71 -11.24 6.46
CA ASN A 30 -2.25 -12.17 5.42
C ASN A 30 -1.76 -11.43 4.15
N GLU A 31 -0.95 -10.40 4.38
CA GLU A 31 -0.38 -9.54 3.32
C GLU A 31 -1.40 -8.75 2.47
N LYS A 32 -2.64 -8.64 2.95
CA LYS A 32 -3.73 -7.98 2.25
C LYS A 32 -4.27 -6.81 3.07
N VAL A 33 -4.52 -5.70 2.37
CA VAL A 33 -5.20 -4.53 2.91
C VAL A 33 -6.70 -4.65 2.64
N GLU A 34 -7.51 -4.54 3.69
CA GLU A 34 -8.98 -4.61 3.63
C GLU A 34 -9.62 -3.44 4.38
N ILE A 35 -10.83 -3.05 3.98
CA ILE A 35 -11.61 -1.99 4.63
C ILE A 35 -12.62 -2.66 5.56
N ILE A 36 -12.67 -2.20 6.82
CA ILE A 36 -13.68 -2.62 7.79
C ILE A 36 -14.87 -1.68 7.64
N GLU A 37 -15.88 -2.10 6.89
CA GLU A 37 -17.01 -1.24 6.49
C GLU A 37 -17.75 -0.61 7.69
N ASP A 38 -18.00 -1.40 8.74
CA ASP A 38 -18.69 -0.92 9.95
C ASP A 38 -17.93 0.21 10.67
N ARG A 39 -16.62 0.32 10.44
CA ARG A 39 -15.77 1.39 10.99
C ARG A 39 -15.50 2.51 10.00
N CYS A 40 -15.67 2.24 8.72
CA CYS A 40 -15.38 3.21 7.69
C CYS A 40 -16.38 4.37 7.78
N ILE A 41 -15.86 5.59 7.70
CA ILE A 41 -16.67 6.83 7.61
C ILE A 41 -16.63 7.41 6.20
N LEU A 42 -16.14 6.64 5.23
CA LEU A 42 -16.12 7.01 3.81
C LEU A 42 -15.51 8.40 3.54
N CYS A 43 -14.47 8.80 4.28
CA CYS A 43 -13.82 10.10 4.08
C CYS A 43 -12.86 10.13 2.88
N GLY A 44 -12.55 8.97 2.28
CA GLY A 44 -11.69 8.85 1.10
C GLY A 44 -10.19 9.14 1.34
N LYS A 45 -9.76 9.45 2.57
CA LYS A 45 -8.35 9.75 2.88
C LYS A 45 -7.40 8.60 2.53
N CYS A 46 -7.87 7.37 2.64
CA CYS A 46 -7.09 6.18 2.30
C CYS A 46 -6.86 6.02 0.80
N ILE A 47 -7.74 6.59 -0.03
CA ILE A 47 -7.63 6.62 -1.50
C ILE A 47 -6.59 7.67 -1.88
N THR A 48 -6.75 8.91 -1.41
CA THR A 48 -5.83 10.02 -1.74
C THR A 48 -4.42 9.84 -1.19
N ALA A 49 -4.26 9.16 -0.06
CA ALA A 49 -2.95 8.87 0.51
C ALA A 49 -2.21 7.73 -0.22
N CYS A 50 -2.89 6.95 -1.07
CA CYS A 50 -2.30 5.77 -1.71
C CYS A 50 -1.44 6.17 -2.92
N PRO A 51 -0.10 5.97 -2.86
CA PRO A 51 0.78 6.35 -3.97
C PRO A 51 0.61 5.46 -5.20
N GLN A 52 0.03 4.26 -5.03
CA GLN A 52 -0.13 3.27 -6.10
C GLN A 52 -1.50 3.34 -6.79
N GLY A 53 -2.40 4.23 -6.35
CA GLY A 53 -3.79 4.24 -6.85
C GLY A 53 -4.52 2.90 -6.66
N ALA A 54 -4.14 2.12 -5.64
CA ALA A 54 -4.61 0.75 -5.47
C ALA A 54 -6.06 0.63 -4.97
N LYS A 55 -6.69 1.74 -4.57
CA LYS A 55 -8.08 1.77 -4.10
C LYS A 55 -8.94 2.50 -5.10
N LYS A 56 -10.05 1.90 -5.50
CA LYS A 56 -11.07 2.50 -6.38
C LYS A 56 -12.39 2.60 -5.64
N ILE A 57 -13.17 3.61 -6.02
CA ILE A 57 -14.57 3.72 -5.62
C ILE A 57 -15.39 2.68 -6.36
N ASP A 58 -16.39 2.14 -5.68
CA ASP A 58 -17.45 1.37 -6.30
C ASP A 58 -18.59 2.31 -6.65
N ASN A 59 -18.52 2.92 -7.84
CA ASN A 59 -19.50 3.87 -8.35
C ASN A 59 -19.63 3.71 -9.86
N ASP A 60 -20.72 3.13 -10.33
CA ASP A 60 -20.95 2.84 -11.73
C ASP A 60 -21.63 4.02 -12.43
N VAL A 61 -20.93 4.64 -13.38
CA VAL A 61 -21.43 5.79 -14.14
C VAL A 61 -22.32 5.33 -15.30
N SER A 62 -22.26 4.05 -15.68
CA SER A 62 -23.00 3.52 -16.83
C SER A 62 -24.52 3.68 -16.66
N ILE A 63 -25.02 3.54 -15.43
CA ILE A 63 -26.42 3.79 -15.07
C ILE A 63 -26.85 5.22 -15.41
N ILE A 64 -25.97 6.21 -15.21
CA ILE A 64 -26.26 7.61 -15.56
C ILE A 64 -26.33 7.78 -17.08
N LYS A 65 -25.48 7.07 -17.82
CA LYS A 65 -25.50 7.09 -19.29
C LYS A 65 -26.81 6.51 -19.82
N GLU A 66 -27.27 5.39 -19.25
CA GLU A 66 -28.55 4.76 -19.60
C GLU A 66 -29.73 5.72 -19.41
N TYR A 67 -29.75 6.52 -18.34
CA TYR A 67 -30.81 7.53 -18.14
C TYR A 67 -30.81 8.61 -19.22
N ILE A 68 -29.63 9.02 -19.67
CA ILE A 68 -29.49 10.09 -20.66
C ILE A 68 -29.80 9.58 -22.08
N GLU A 69 -29.50 8.32 -22.37
CA GLU A 69 -29.78 7.70 -23.67
C GLU A 69 -31.28 7.43 -23.90
N ASP A 70 -32.08 7.30 -22.84
CA ASP A 70 -33.54 7.12 -22.95
C ASP A 70 -34.27 8.47 -23.08
N PRO A 71 -34.89 8.77 -24.24
CA PRO A 71 -35.58 10.04 -24.46
C PRO A 71 -36.82 10.25 -23.58
N ASN A 72 -37.33 9.20 -22.91
CA ASN A 72 -38.49 9.28 -22.01
C ASN A 72 -38.09 9.62 -20.57
N ILE A 73 -36.80 9.55 -20.24
CA ILE A 73 -36.31 9.85 -18.90
C ILE A 73 -35.78 11.28 -18.89
N LYS A 74 -36.27 12.08 -17.94
CA LYS A 74 -35.70 13.40 -17.68
C LYS A 74 -34.59 13.31 -16.65
N VAL A 75 -33.45 13.94 -16.93
CA VAL A 75 -32.27 13.88 -16.06
C VAL A 75 -31.86 15.27 -15.60
N ALA A 76 -31.93 15.50 -14.30
CA ALA A 76 -31.42 16.71 -13.65
C ALA A 76 -30.06 16.44 -12.99
N ILE A 77 -29.11 17.36 -13.12
CA ILE A 77 -27.83 17.31 -12.42
C ILE A 77 -27.71 18.45 -11.40
N SER A 78 -27.42 18.06 -10.16
CA SER A 78 -27.13 18.95 -9.03
C SER A 78 -25.62 19.12 -8.88
N VAL A 79 -25.09 20.28 -9.27
CA VAL A 79 -23.65 20.56 -9.29
C VAL A 79 -23.18 21.10 -7.94
N ALA A 80 -22.24 20.41 -7.28
CA ALA A 80 -21.66 20.91 -6.03
C ALA A 80 -20.81 22.17 -6.28
N PRO A 81 -20.93 23.25 -5.46
CA PRO A 81 -20.19 24.51 -5.65
C PRO A 81 -18.65 24.37 -5.69
N SER A 82 -18.11 23.25 -5.21
CA SER A 82 -16.67 22.96 -5.29
C SER A 82 -16.16 22.81 -6.73
N PHE A 83 -17.04 22.68 -7.74
CA PHE A 83 -16.69 22.64 -9.17
C PHE A 83 -15.82 23.84 -9.61
N VAL A 84 -16.01 25.00 -8.97
CA VAL A 84 -15.27 26.24 -9.21
C VAL A 84 -13.77 26.02 -9.09
N SER A 85 -13.35 25.23 -8.10
CA SER A 85 -11.94 24.92 -7.83
C SER A 85 -11.37 23.82 -8.74
N VAL A 86 -12.25 23.08 -9.41
CA VAL A 86 -11.91 21.92 -10.27
C VAL A 86 -11.72 22.37 -11.72
N PHE A 87 -12.68 23.11 -12.27
CA PHE A 87 -12.73 23.47 -13.69
C PHE A 87 -12.11 24.84 -14.01
N LYS A 88 -11.70 25.64 -13.01
CA LYS A 88 -11.00 26.93 -13.19
C LYS A 88 -11.71 27.83 -14.22
N GLU A 89 -11.05 28.23 -15.29
CA GLU A 89 -11.65 29.10 -16.32
C GLU A 89 -12.78 28.42 -17.08
N SER A 90 -12.66 27.11 -17.34
CA SER A 90 -13.69 26.30 -18.02
C SER A 90 -14.98 26.12 -17.20
N ARG A 91 -15.01 26.59 -15.95
CA ARG A 91 -16.21 26.54 -15.10
C ARG A 91 -17.39 27.30 -15.70
N LYS A 92 -17.13 28.36 -16.49
CA LYS A 92 -18.15 29.19 -17.15
C LYS A 92 -18.95 28.42 -18.21
N ASN A 93 -18.33 27.39 -18.76
CA ASN A 93 -18.87 26.58 -19.86
C ASN A 93 -19.34 25.20 -19.37
N LEU A 94 -19.31 24.95 -18.05
CA LEU A 94 -19.66 23.64 -17.50
C LEU A 94 -21.11 23.29 -17.80
N VAL A 95 -22.03 24.26 -17.73
CA VAL A 95 -23.44 24.04 -18.03
C VAL A 95 -23.62 23.60 -19.48
N TRP A 96 -22.97 24.28 -20.43
CA TRP A 96 -22.96 23.88 -21.84
C TRP A 96 -22.47 22.44 -22.00
N ALA A 97 -21.33 22.10 -21.39
CA ALA A 97 -20.76 20.75 -21.51
C ALA A 97 -21.67 19.66 -20.93
N LEU A 98 -22.38 19.95 -19.83
CA LEU A 98 -23.37 19.03 -19.24
C LEU A 98 -24.60 18.89 -20.15
N LYS A 99 -25.10 19.96 -20.75
CA LYS A 99 -26.19 19.90 -21.74
C LYS A 99 -25.77 19.09 -22.98
N GLN A 100 -24.52 19.24 -23.44
CA GLN A 100 -23.97 18.43 -24.55
C GLN A 100 -23.89 16.93 -24.22
N LEU A 101 -23.65 16.58 -22.95
CA LEU A 101 -23.72 15.18 -22.52
C LEU A 101 -25.16 14.63 -22.55
N GLY A 102 -26.18 15.49 -22.50
CA GLY A 102 -27.60 15.11 -22.55
C GLY A 102 -28.37 15.32 -21.24
N PHE A 103 -27.82 16.03 -20.24
CA PHE A 103 -28.60 16.42 -19.06
C PHE A 103 -29.68 17.44 -19.44
N ASP A 104 -30.95 17.18 -19.10
CA ASP A 104 -32.06 18.10 -19.37
C ASP A 104 -32.00 19.34 -18.49
N TYR A 105 -31.67 19.18 -17.21
CA TYR A 105 -31.66 20.25 -16.21
C TYR A 105 -30.32 20.32 -15.49
N VAL A 106 -29.75 21.51 -15.37
CA VAL A 106 -28.45 21.76 -14.76
C VAL A 106 -28.59 22.89 -13.74
N GLU A 107 -28.58 22.53 -12.46
CA GLU A 107 -28.71 23.45 -11.34
C GLU A 107 -27.59 23.26 -10.31
N GLU A 108 -27.33 24.29 -9.51
CA GLU A 108 -26.29 24.24 -8.48
C GLU A 108 -26.86 23.81 -7.13
N THR A 109 -26.14 22.95 -6.41
CA THR A 109 -26.52 22.48 -5.06
C THR A 109 -26.63 23.62 -4.04
N ALA A 110 -26.07 24.79 -4.36
CA ALA A 110 -26.22 26.02 -3.58
C ALA A 110 -27.69 26.39 -3.33
N VAL A 111 -28.59 26.07 -4.27
CA VAL A 111 -30.03 26.28 -4.13
C VAL A 111 -30.57 25.56 -2.89
N GLY A 112 -30.27 24.26 -2.73
CA GLY A 112 -30.64 23.50 -1.53
C GLY A 112 -29.86 23.92 -0.27
N ALA A 113 -28.59 24.33 -0.43
CA ALA A 113 -27.77 24.81 0.68
C ALA A 113 -28.37 26.03 1.39
N LYS A 114 -29.02 26.93 0.64
CA LYS A 114 -29.73 28.10 1.19
C LYS A 114 -30.77 27.69 2.24
N TYR A 115 -31.58 26.68 1.94
CA TYR A 115 -32.62 26.18 2.85
C TYR A 115 -32.03 25.50 4.08
N VAL A 116 -30.93 24.75 3.90
CA VAL A 116 -30.18 24.17 5.02
C VAL A 116 -29.65 25.27 5.96
N THR A 117 -29.10 26.36 5.42
CA THR A 117 -28.64 27.51 6.22
C THR A 117 -29.78 28.16 7.00
N ARG A 118 -30.95 28.34 6.37
CA ARG A 118 -32.11 28.91 7.04
C ARG A 118 -32.57 28.04 8.21
N GLU A 119 -32.52 26.72 8.06
CA GLU A 119 -32.91 25.85 9.16
C GLU A 119 -31.86 25.81 10.28
N TYR A 120 -30.57 25.94 9.95
CA TYR A 120 -29.57 26.22 10.98
C TYR A 120 -29.82 27.52 11.72
N LEU A 121 -30.23 28.59 11.02
CA LEU A 121 -30.63 29.85 11.65
C LEU A 121 -31.84 29.67 12.56
N HIS A 122 -32.85 28.91 12.13
CA HIS A 122 -34.01 28.61 12.96
C HIS A 122 -33.61 27.88 14.26
N LEU A 123 -32.74 26.87 14.17
CA LEU A 123 -32.22 26.15 15.34
C LEU A 123 -31.42 27.06 16.28
N LEU A 124 -30.61 27.97 15.73
CA LEU A 124 -29.85 28.96 16.48
C LEU A 124 -30.78 29.92 17.24
N GLU A 125 -31.82 30.42 16.59
CA GLU A 125 -32.80 31.34 17.18
C GLU A 125 -33.67 30.66 18.26
N LYS A 126 -34.06 29.41 18.02
CA LYS A 126 -34.83 28.59 18.97
C LYS A 126 -34.05 28.32 20.26
N GLY A 127 -32.74 28.11 20.15
CA GLY A 127 -31.81 28.10 21.29
C GLY A 127 -31.94 26.93 22.27
N GLU A 128 -32.63 25.85 21.87
CA GLU A 128 -32.89 24.67 22.73
C GLU A 128 -31.70 23.71 22.83
N MET A 129 -30.89 23.58 21.78
CA MET A 129 -29.75 22.66 21.75
C MET A 129 -28.55 23.26 22.49
N GLU A 130 -27.88 22.55 23.39
CA GLU A 130 -26.70 23.12 24.09
C GLU A 130 -25.58 23.52 23.12
N ASN A 131 -25.30 22.66 22.13
CA ASN A 131 -24.42 22.91 20.99
C ASN A 131 -25.11 22.40 19.73
N ILE A 132 -24.78 22.99 18.58
CA ILE A 132 -25.29 22.59 17.27
C ILE A 132 -24.10 22.23 16.39
N ILE A 133 -24.04 21.03 15.86
CA ILE A 133 -23.01 20.57 14.93
C ILE A 133 -23.63 20.52 13.53
N SER A 134 -23.02 21.15 12.55
CA SER A 134 -23.56 21.16 11.19
C SER A 134 -23.64 19.72 10.63
N SER A 135 -24.75 19.40 9.96
CA SER A 135 -24.99 18.07 9.37
C SER A 135 -24.50 17.97 7.92
N ALA A 136 -23.93 19.04 7.35
CA ALA A 136 -23.54 19.11 5.95
C ALA A 136 -22.38 18.17 5.54
N CYS A 137 -21.62 17.61 6.50
CA CYS A 137 -20.52 16.67 6.22
C CYS A 137 -20.87 15.23 6.63
N PRO A 138 -21.28 14.35 5.69
CA PRO A 138 -21.74 13.00 6.02
C PRO A 138 -20.69 12.15 6.73
N SER A 139 -19.41 12.34 6.34
CA SER A 139 -18.27 11.67 6.97
C SER A 139 -18.12 12.02 8.44
N VAL A 140 -18.41 13.27 8.82
CA VAL A 140 -18.34 13.71 10.24
C VAL A 140 -19.57 13.21 10.99
N ASN A 141 -20.76 13.23 10.39
CA ASN A 141 -21.97 12.66 10.98
C ASN A 141 -21.74 11.19 11.36
N MET A 142 -21.28 10.36 10.42
CA MET A 142 -20.94 8.95 10.69
C MET A 142 -19.82 8.80 11.73
N TYR A 143 -18.85 9.71 11.77
CA TYR A 143 -17.80 9.69 12.78
C TYR A 143 -18.36 9.94 14.18
N ILE A 144 -19.30 10.89 14.31
CA ILE A 144 -19.99 11.16 15.57
C ILE A 144 -20.87 9.98 15.97
N GLU A 145 -21.72 9.46 15.08
CA GLU A 145 -22.57 8.29 15.35
C GLU A 145 -21.75 7.09 15.88
N LYS A 146 -20.55 6.87 15.32
CA LYS A 146 -19.71 5.69 15.61
C LYS A 146 -18.76 5.86 16.80
N TYR A 147 -18.14 7.03 16.93
CA TYR A 147 -17.02 7.24 17.86
C TYR A 147 -17.32 8.27 18.95
N TYR A 148 -18.36 9.12 18.77
CA TYR A 148 -18.86 10.07 19.77
C TYR A 148 -20.38 9.94 19.94
N PRO A 149 -20.91 8.72 20.20
CA PRO A 149 -22.36 8.46 20.20
C PRO A 149 -23.17 9.35 21.16
N LYS A 150 -22.56 9.84 22.24
CA LYS A 150 -23.19 10.78 23.20
C LYS A 150 -23.41 12.17 22.61
N LEU A 151 -22.66 12.54 21.57
CA LEU A 151 -22.74 13.83 20.88
C LEU A 151 -23.69 13.80 19.68
N THR A 152 -24.24 12.64 19.31
CA THR A 152 -25.20 12.53 18.19
C THR A 152 -26.39 13.47 18.34
N LYS A 153 -26.85 13.70 19.58
CA LYS A 153 -27.92 14.65 19.92
C LYS A 153 -27.63 16.11 19.57
N TYR A 154 -26.36 16.46 19.32
CA TYR A 154 -25.95 17.81 18.94
C TYR A 154 -25.83 17.98 17.42
N ILE A 155 -25.91 16.92 16.61
CA ILE A 155 -25.97 17.05 15.16
C ILE A 155 -27.29 17.74 14.79
N ALA A 156 -27.20 18.80 13.99
CA ALA A 156 -28.37 19.50 13.49
C ALA A 156 -29.27 18.51 12.72
N PRO A 157 -30.56 18.37 13.06
CA PRO A 157 -31.45 17.38 12.47
C PRO A 157 -31.95 17.81 11.07
N VAL A 158 -31.01 18.16 10.18
CA VAL A 158 -31.29 18.69 8.84
C VAL A 158 -30.59 17.83 7.79
N MET A 159 -31.26 17.53 6.68
CA MET A 159 -30.69 16.81 5.54
C MET A 159 -29.49 17.56 4.95
N SER A 160 -28.60 16.84 4.25
CA SER A 160 -27.48 17.48 3.55
C SER A 160 -27.98 18.32 2.36
N PRO A 161 -27.25 19.38 1.96
CA PRO A 161 -27.65 20.24 0.84
C PRO A 161 -27.93 19.49 -0.46
N ALA A 162 -27.22 18.38 -0.72
CA ALA A 162 -27.43 17.56 -1.90
C ALA A 162 -28.79 16.86 -1.90
N LEU A 163 -29.22 16.33 -0.75
CA LEU A 163 -30.52 15.68 -0.62
C LEU A 163 -31.67 16.70 -0.65
N VAL A 164 -31.49 17.85 0.01
CA VAL A 164 -32.47 18.95 -0.05
C VAL A 164 -32.63 19.43 -1.50
N HIS A 165 -31.54 19.67 -2.21
CA HIS A 165 -31.63 20.10 -3.60
C HIS A 165 -32.23 19.02 -4.51
N GLY A 166 -31.88 17.74 -4.31
CA GLY A 166 -32.48 16.64 -5.07
C GLY A 166 -34.00 16.55 -4.89
N LYS A 167 -34.47 16.75 -3.65
CA LYS A 167 -35.90 16.84 -3.34
C LYS A 167 -36.56 17.98 -4.11
N MET A 168 -35.96 19.17 -4.08
CA MET A 168 -36.46 20.34 -4.81
C MET A 168 -36.51 20.09 -6.33
N LEU A 169 -35.48 19.44 -6.91
CA LEU A 169 -35.45 19.13 -8.33
C LEU A 169 -36.60 18.18 -8.73
N LYS A 170 -36.90 17.16 -7.91
CA LYS A 170 -38.05 16.26 -8.15
C LYS A 170 -39.40 16.95 -7.94
N GLU A 171 -39.50 17.88 -7.00
CA GLU A 171 -40.72 18.69 -6.81
C GLU A 171 -40.96 19.63 -8.00
N LYS A 172 -39.89 20.23 -8.53
CA LYS A 172 -39.94 21.20 -9.63
C LYS A 172 -40.13 20.55 -11.01
N TYR A 173 -39.36 19.52 -11.33
CA TYR A 173 -39.32 18.91 -12.66
C TYR A 173 -40.14 17.62 -12.77
N GLY A 174 -40.76 17.19 -11.67
CA GLY A 174 -41.58 15.98 -11.60
C GLY A 174 -40.85 14.84 -10.91
N LYS A 175 -41.60 14.05 -10.13
CA LYS A 175 -41.07 13.01 -9.24
C LYS A 175 -40.28 11.91 -9.97
N ASP A 176 -40.63 11.66 -11.22
CA ASP A 176 -39.97 10.66 -12.08
C ASP A 176 -38.63 11.13 -12.66
N THR A 177 -38.30 12.42 -12.55
CA THR A 177 -37.01 12.97 -12.97
C THR A 177 -35.88 12.28 -12.22
N LYS A 178 -34.90 11.76 -12.96
CA LYS A 178 -33.67 11.19 -12.41
C LYS A 178 -32.73 12.30 -11.98
N VAL A 179 -32.36 12.31 -10.70
CA VAL A 179 -31.48 13.32 -10.13
C VAL A 179 -30.08 12.74 -9.95
N VAL A 180 -29.09 13.42 -10.53
CA VAL A 180 -27.67 13.05 -10.42
C VAL A 180 -26.92 14.12 -9.62
N PHE A 181 -26.24 13.74 -8.56
CA PHE A 181 -25.36 14.65 -7.82
C PHE A 181 -23.93 14.64 -8.37
N LEU A 182 -23.37 15.79 -8.69
CA LEU A 182 -21.97 15.96 -9.09
C LEU A 182 -21.15 16.53 -7.93
N GLY A 183 -20.17 15.78 -7.42
CA GLY A 183 -19.38 16.22 -6.27
C GLY A 183 -18.02 15.56 -6.06
N SER A 184 -17.35 15.92 -4.96
CA SER A 184 -15.99 15.45 -4.62
C SER A 184 -15.92 14.49 -3.43
N CYS A 185 -17.06 14.18 -2.79
CA CYS A 185 -17.12 13.47 -1.51
C CYS A 185 -17.47 11.99 -1.69
N LEU A 186 -16.78 11.08 -0.99
CA LEU A 186 -17.09 9.64 -1.05
C LEU A 186 -18.30 9.25 -0.22
N SER A 187 -18.46 9.83 0.97
CA SER A 187 -19.58 9.52 1.85
C SER A 187 -20.93 9.95 1.29
N MET A 188 -20.95 10.85 0.30
CA MET A 188 -22.16 11.18 -0.45
C MET A 188 -22.71 10.00 -1.26
N LEU A 189 -21.88 9.07 -1.72
CA LEU A 189 -22.39 7.85 -2.37
C LEU A 189 -23.33 7.07 -1.45
N LYS A 190 -23.01 7.03 -0.16
CA LYS A 190 -23.85 6.36 0.82
C LYS A 190 -25.15 7.11 1.06
N GLU A 191 -25.10 8.43 1.25
CA GLU A 191 -26.33 9.23 1.41
C GLU A 191 -27.24 9.15 0.20
N VAL A 192 -26.68 9.17 -1.01
CA VAL A 192 -27.43 9.02 -2.27
C VAL A 192 -28.07 7.62 -2.35
N ASN A 193 -27.32 6.56 -2.06
CA ASN A 193 -27.85 5.19 -2.10
C ASN A 193 -28.92 4.91 -1.03
N GLU A 194 -28.95 5.69 0.06
CA GLU A 194 -29.91 5.57 1.15
C GLU A 194 -31.07 6.57 1.02
N SER A 195 -31.13 7.35 -0.06
CA SER A 195 -32.14 8.39 -0.29
C SER A 195 -32.96 8.14 -1.56
N GLU A 196 -34.23 8.56 -1.53
CA GLU A 196 -35.09 8.60 -2.72
C GLU A 196 -34.97 9.92 -3.51
N TYR A 197 -34.29 10.93 -2.97
CA TYR A 197 -34.25 12.28 -3.54
C TYR A 197 -33.16 12.46 -4.61
N VAL A 198 -32.13 11.63 -4.57
CA VAL A 198 -31.02 11.64 -5.53
C VAL A 198 -30.84 10.21 -6.01
N ASP A 199 -30.95 9.99 -7.33
CA ASP A 199 -30.91 8.65 -7.90
C ASP A 199 -29.48 8.13 -8.05
N ASN A 200 -28.52 8.99 -8.39
CA ASN A 200 -27.12 8.58 -8.65
C ASN A 200 -26.13 9.72 -8.35
N MET A 201 -24.84 9.39 -8.27
CA MET A 201 -23.78 10.37 -8.08
C MET A 201 -22.64 10.14 -9.06
N ILE A 202 -22.08 11.23 -9.59
CA ILE A 202 -20.86 11.22 -10.38
C ILE A 202 -19.80 12.10 -9.71
N THR A 203 -18.56 11.63 -9.70
CA THR A 203 -17.43 12.44 -9.21
C THR A 203 -16.89 13.36 -10.29
N PHE A 204 -16.26 14.48 -9.91
CA PHE A 204 -15.59 15.36 -10.87
C PHE A 204 -14.58 14.63 -11.76
N ASN A 205 -13.82 13.70 -11.20
CA ASN A 205 -12.87 12.89 -11.96
C ASN A 205 -13.58 11.98 -12.98
N GLN A 206 -14.68 11.32 -12.58
CA GLN A 206 -15.48 10.50 -13.50
C GLN A 206 -16.10 11.35 -14.62
N LEU A 207 -16.64 12.52 -14.30
CA LEU A 207 -17.19 13.44 -15.30
C LEU A 207 -16.11 13.91 -16.28
N THR A 208 -14.91 14.27 -15.80
CA THR A 208 -13.80 14.65 -16.68
C THR A 208 -13.40 13.51 -17.61
N GLN A 209 -13.37 12.26 -17.13
CA GLN A 209 -13.13 11.10 -18.00
C GLN A 209 -14.23 10.92 -19.04
N TRP A 210 -15.49 11.17 -18.67
CA TRP A 210 -16.61 11.08 -19.60
C TRP A 210 -16.55 12.17 -20.69
N PHE A 211 -16.23 13.41 -20.34
CA PHE A 211 -15.96 14.46 -21.33
C PHE A 211 -14.87 14.07 -22.33
N ILE A 212 -13.79 13.45 -21.86
CA ILE A 212 -12.71 12.95 -22.74
C ILE A 212 -13.22 11.85 -23.69
N GLN A 213 -14.06 10.94 -23.19
CA GLN A 213 -14.65 9.85 -24.00
C GLN A 213 -15.54 10.40 -25.12
N GLU A 214 -16.39 11.39 -24.82
CA GLU A 214 -17.31 12.03 -25.77
C GLU A 214 -16.65 13.15 -26.59
N ARG A 215 -15.34 13.40 -26.39
CA ARG A 215 -14.59 14.49 -27.04
C ARG A 215 -15.22 15.88 -26.81
N ILE A 216 -15.78 16.10 -25.63
CA ILE A 216 -16.31 17.39 -25.19
C ILE A 216 -15.21 18.15 -24.46
N THR A 217 -14.86 19.33 -24.94
CA THR A 217 -13.89 20.23 -24.30
C THR A 217 -14.63 21.43 -23.71
N PRO A 218 -14.89 21.47 -22.38
CA PRO A 218 -15.65 22.59 -21.79
C PRO A 218 -15.04 23.96 -22.10
N ALA A 219 -13.71 24.08 -22.18
CA ALA A 219 -13.03 25.34 -22.51
C ALA A 219 -13.39 25.95 -23.88
N GLU A 220 -13.92 25.14 -24.81
CA GLU A 220 -14.31 25.54 -26.17
C GLU A 220 -15.81 25.82 -26.30
N GLY A 221 -16.58 25.57 -25.23
CA GLY A 221 -18.03 25.73 -25.21
C GLY A 221 -18.51 27.16 -25.08
N GLU A 222 -19.83 27.33 -25.21
CA GLU A 222 -20.51 28.60 -24.91
C GLU A 222 -20.62 28.81 -23.38
N GLU A 223 -20.57 30.06 -22.93
CA GLU A 223 -20.86 30.40 -21.53
C GLU A 223 -22.38 30.39 -21.33
N MET A 224 -22.87 29.47 -20.49
CA MET A 224 -24.30 29.31 -20.20
C MET A 224 -24.54 29.44 -18.69
N PRO A 225 -25.58 30.18 -18.25
CA PRO A 225 -25.96 30.20 -16.84
C PRO A 225 -26.58 28.86 -16.42
N PHE A 226 -26.57 28.57 -15.12
CA PHE A 226 -27.40 27.51 -14.55
C PHE A 226 -28.88 27.81 -14.82
N ASP A 227 -29.71 26.76 -14.86
CA ASP A 227 -31.15 26.89 -15.12
C ASP A 227 -31.86 27.72 -14.02
N VAL A 228 -31.25 27.82 -12.83
CA VAL A 228 -31.66 28.70 -11.73
C VAL A 228 -30.44 29.48 -11.20
N PRO A 229 -30.58 30.79 -10.91
CA PRO A 229 -29.54 31.55 -10.23
C PRO A 229 -29.22 31.00 -8.84
N SER A 230 -27.94 30.77 -8.57
CA SER A 230 -27.45 30.34 -7.26
C SER A 230 -27.39 31.48 -6.25
N SER A 231 -27.72 31.18 -4.99
CA SER A 231 -27.57 32.09 -3.84
C SER A 231 -26.12 32.22 -3.37
N TYR A 232 -25.90 33.09 -2.38
CA TYR A 232 -24.61 33.21 -1.68
C TYR A 232 -24.11 31.88 -1.08
N SER A 233 -25.01 30.92 -0.80
CA SER A 233 -24.74 29.60 -0.24
C SER A 233 -23.79 28.73 -1.06
N ARG A 234 -23.42 29.14 -2.29
CA ARG A 234 -22.28 28.56 -3.03
C ARG A 234 -20.93 28.68 -2.31
N ILE A 235 -20.85 29.48 -1.23
CA ILE A 235 -19.70 29.59 -0.32
C ILE A 235 -19.45 28.33 0.54
N TYR A 236 -20.40 27.40 0.62
CA TYR A 236 -20.34 26.18 1.45
C TYR A 236 -19.06 25.34 1.39
N PRO A 237 -18.38 25.13 0.24
CA PRO A 237 -17.36 24.08 0.14
C PRO A 237 -16.01 24.48 0.75
N ILE A 238 -15.89 25.66 1.35
CA ILE A 238 -14.67 26.15 2.02
C ILE A 238 -14.85 26.18 3.55
N VAL A 239 -13.74 26.27 4.28
CA VAL A 239 -13.78 26.53 5.73
C VAL A 239 -14.37 27.92 5.99
N ASP A 240 -15.19 27.99 7.03
CA ASP A 240 -16.06 29.10 7.42
C ASP A 240 -17.20 29.37 6.42
N GLY A 241 -17.42 28.49 5.45
CA GLY A 241 -18.40 28.71 4.39
C GLY A 241 -19.84 28.78 4.91
N ILE A 242 -20.26 27.80 5.72
CA ILE A 242 -21.59 27.78 6.35
C ILE A 242 -21.71 28.94 7.33
N VAL A 243 -20.64 29.23 8.09
CA VAL A 243 -20.60 30.39 8.99
C VAL A 243 -20.79 31.72 8.25
N TYR A 244 -20.13 31.90 7.11
CA TYR A 244 -20.32 33.08 6.26
C TYR A 244 -21.75 33.16 5.73
N ASP A 245 -22.32 32.04 5.29
CA ASP A 245 -23.69 32.01 4.76
C ASP A 245 -24.74 32.32 5.84
N ILE A 246 -24.57 31.77 7.04
CA ILE A 246 -25.41 32.09 8.22
C ILE A 246 -25.36 33.61 8.51
N ARG A 247 -24.17 34.23 8.49
CA ARG A 247 -24.02 35.67 8.71
C ARG A 247 -24.67 36.50 7.60
N HIS A 248 -24.50 36.06 6.35
CA HIS A 248 -25.08 36.70 5.18
C HIS A 248 -26.61 36.70 5.25
N ILE A 249 -27.23 35.52 5.44
CA ILE A 249 -28.69 35.38 5.50
C ILE A 249 -29.30 36.05 6.74
N SER A 250 -28.61 36.05 7.89
CA SER A 250 -29.09 36.75 9.09
C SER A 250 -28.93 38.28 9.03
N GLY A 251 -28.27 38.83 8.01
CA GLY A 251 -27.96 40.26 7.90
C GLY A 251 -26.92 40.76 8.93
N LYS A 252 -26.31 39.86 9.71
CA LYS A 252 -25.35 40.19 10.77
C LYS A 252 -23.91 40.02 10.28
N THR A 253 -23.46 40.98 9.46
CA THR A 253 -22.11 40.99 8.88
C THR A 253 -21.05 41.65 9.77
N GLN A 254 -21.45 42.32 10.86
CA GLN A 254 -20.58 42.96 11.85
C GLN A 254 -20.99 42.59 13.28
N GLY A 255 -20.04 42.41 14.22
CA GLY A 255 -20.34 42.14 15.64
C GLY A 255 -19.56 40.98 16.27
N THR A 256 -20.05 40.50 17.42
CA THR A 256 -19.34 39.69 18.43
C THR A 256 -19.28 38.17 18.16
N ASP A 257 -19.27 37.73 16.91
CA ASP A 257 -19.24 36.30 16.53
C ASP A 257 -20.41 35.41 17.01
N LYS A 258 -21.46 35.98 17.64
CA LYS A 258 -22.62 35.23 18.15
C LYS A 258 -23.91 35.41 17.35
N ILE A 259 -24.63 34.32 17.11
CA ILE A 259 -25.99 34.31 16.53
C ILE A 259 -26.89 33.43 17.39
N GLY A 260 -28.08 33.92 17.78
CA GLY A 260 -28.96 33.18 18.71
C GLY A 260 -28.33 32.90 20.08
N GLY A 261 -27.28 33.64 20.46
CA GLY A 261 -26.48 33.37 21.67
C GLY A 261 -25.37 32.32 21.49
N TYR A 262 -25.21 31.75 20.29
CA TYR A 262 -24.20 30.73 19.99
C TYR A 262 -22.95 31.35 19.35
N ASP A 263 -21.76 30.93 19.81
CA ASP A 263 -20.50 31.21 19.11
C ASP A 263 -20.41 30.39 17.81
N LEU A 264 -19.96 31.01 16.73
CA LEU A 264 -19.73 30.31 15.46
C LEU A 264 -18.28 29.84 15.39
N VAL A 265 -18.06 28.52 15.36
CA VAL A 265 -16.73 27.90 15.36
C VAL A 265 -16.61 26.90 14.22
N SER A 266 -15.52 26.96 13.47
CA SER A 266 -15.25 26.05 12.37
C SER A 266 -14.04 25.16 12.66
N ALA A 267 -14.15 23.86 12.33
CA ALA A 267 -13.04 22.93 12.34
C ALA A 267 -12.99 22.11 11.04
N SER A 268 -11.84 22.10 10.39
CA SER A 268 -11.62 21.30 9.19
C SER A 268 -10.44 20.34 9.34
N GLY A 269 -10.58 19.16 8.73
CA GLY A 269 -9.68 18.04 8.91
C GLY A 269 -10.07 17.22 10.14
N LEU A 270 -10.26 15.93 9.93
CA LEU A 270 -10.80 15.03 10.95
C LEU A 270 -9.98 14.97 12.26
N GLN A 271 -8.65 15.22 12.24
CA GLN A 271 -7.88 15.36 13.49
C GLN A 271 -8.33 16.57 14.34
N ASN A 272 -8.62 17.70 13.69
CA ASN A 272 -9.07 18.91 14.39
C ASN A 272 -10.52 18.76 14.86
N VAL A 273 -11.36 18.13 14.04
CA VAL A 273 -12.73 17.76 14.44
C VAL A 273 -12.71 16.85 15.67
N GLN A 274 -11.82 15.84 15.73
CA GLN A 274 -11.69 14.98 16.90
C GLN A 274 -11.37 15.79 18.17
N ARG A 275 -10.40 16.72 18.11
CA ARG A 275 -10.06 17.60 19.25
C ARG A 275 -11.23 18.48 19.66
N LEU A 276 -11.97 19.02 18.70
CA LEU A 276 -13.17 19.83 18.97
C LEU A 276 -14.24 18.99 19.69
N LEU A 277 -14.53 17.79 19.18
CA LEU A 277 -15.51 16.89 19.79
C LEU A 277 -15.09 16.43 21.19
N ASP A 278 -13.79 16.23 21.45
CA ASP A 278 -13.28 15.93 22.78
C ASP A 278 -13.59 17.05 23.79
N GLU A 279 -13.44 18.31 23.39
CA GLU A 279 -13.75 19.47 24.24
C GLU A 279 -15.26 19.66 24.46
N VAL A 280 -16.07 19.40 23.43
CA VAL A 280 -17.54 19.36 23.55
C VAL A 280 -17.97 18.26 24.52
N GLN A 281 -17.38 17.06 24.41
CA GLN A 281 -17.72 15.92 25.28
C GLN A 281 -17.33 16.15 26.74
N LYS A 282 -16.25 16.88 27.01
CA LYS A 282 -15.85 17.30 28.35
C LYS A 282 -16.74 18.43 28.92
N GLY A 283 -17.58 19.05 28.09
CA GLY A 283 -18.43 20.17 28.47
C GLY A 283 -17.71 21.53 28.52
N ASN A 284 -16.51 21.63 27.93
CA ASN A 284 -15.73 22.88 27.88
C ASN A 284 -16.26 23.86 26.84
N ILE A 285 -17.01 23.38 25.84
CA ILE A 285 -17.65 24.17 24.80
C ILE A 285 -19.16 24.03 24.95
N LYS A 286 -19.84 25.17 25.11
CA LYS A 286 -21.29 25.29 25.25
C LYS A 286 -21.78 26.48 24.47
N LYS A 287 -23.03 26.42 23.99
CA LYS A 287 -23.64 27.47 23.17
C LYS A 287 -22.71 27.80 21.98
N ALA A 288 -22.34 26.77 21.22
CA ALA A 288 -21.60 26.94 19.98
C ALA A 288 -22.29 26.24 18.80
N PHE A 289 -22.26 26.89 17.64
CA PHE A 289 -22.52 26.27 16.35
C PHE A 289 -21.20 25.86 15.72
N LEU A 290 -21.07 24.58 15.43
CA LEU A 290 -19.84 23.93 15.05
C LEU A 290 -19.92 23.53 13.58
N GLU A 291 -19.30 24.32 12.71
CA GLU A 291 -19.08 23.95 11.32
C GLU A 291 -17.94 22.92 11.25
N VAL A 292 -18.24 21.70 10.79
CA VAL A 292 -17.26 20.61 10.80
C VAL A 292 -17.08 19.95 9.44
N PHE A 293 -15.83 19.83 9.00
CA PHE A 293 -15.46 19.14 7.76
C PHE A 293 -14.40 18.06 8.00
N SER A 294 -14.65 16.86 7.48
CA SER A 294 -13.65 15.77 7.53
C SER A 294 -12.40 16.09 6.69
N CYS A 295 -12.56 16.83 5.59
CA CYS A 295 -11.48 17.26 4.70
C CYS A 295 -10.86 18.56 5.22
N TYR A 296 -9.52 18.62 5.21
CA TYR A 296 -8.81 19.85 5.55
C TYR A 296 -9.04 20.91 4.47
N GLY A 297 -9.48 22.11 4.87
CA GLY A 297 -9.78 23.18 3.92
C GLY A 297 -11.21 23.15 3.32
N GLY A 298 -12.06 22.20 3.73
CA GLY A 298 -13.43 22.05 3.22
C GLY A 298 -13.55 21.10 2.02
N CYS A 299 -14.74 21.03 1.44
CA CYS A 299 -15.09 20.14 0.31
C CYS A 299 -14.30 20.43 -0.98
N VAL A 300 -13.74 21.64 -1.15
CA VAL A 300 -12.80 21.97 -2.24
C VAL A 300 -11.53 21.11 -2.22
N HIS A 301 -11.19 20.51 -1.08
CA HIS A 301 -10.07 19.57 -0.93
C HIS A 301 -10.55 18.11 -0.73
N GLY A 302 -11.74 17.79 -1.24
CA GLY A 302 -12.31 16.45 -1.18
C GLY A 302 -11.48 15.38 -1.90
N PRO A 303 -11.73 14.08 -1.60
CA PRO A 303 -10.91 12.98 -2.11
C PRO A 303 -10.91 12.80 -3.63
N PHE A 304 -11.91 13.32 -4.34
CA PHE A 304 -12.04 13.18 -5.80
C PHE A 304 -11.87 14.48 -6.57
N LYS A 305 -11.07 15.41 -6.03
CA LYS A 305 -10.58 16.54 -6.82
C LYS A 305 -9.69 16.06 -7.97
N VAL A 306 -9.68 16.80 -9.07
CA VAL A 306 -8.78 16.53 -10.21
C VAL A 306 -7.37 17.03 -9.92
N SER A 307 -6.35 16.37 -10.49
CA SER A 307 -4.93 16.69 -10.29
C SER A 307 -4.54 18.11 -10.71
N HIS A 308 -5.23 18.66 -11.72
CA HIS A 308 -5.04 20.02 -12.22
C HIS A 308 -5.87 21.09 -11.50
N GLY A 309 -6.63 20.72 -10.46
CA GLY A 309 -7.46 21.66 -9.68
C GLY A 309 -6.64 22.65 -8.84
N SER A 310 -7.31 23.65 -8.26
CA SER A 310 -6.66 24.65 -7.40
C SER A 310 -6.16 24.05 -6.08
N THR A 311 -5.11 24.65 -5.50
CA THR A 311 -4.68 24.35 -4.13
C THR A 311 -5.76 24.79 -3.14
N SER A 312 -5.78 24.24 -1.91
CA SER A 312 -6.85 24.55 -0.93
C SER A 312 -6.99 26.05 -0.65
N TYR A 313 -5.89 26.80 -0.61
CA TYR A 313 -5.91 28.24 -0.35
C TYR A 313 -6.40 29.04 -1.55
N ARG A 314 -5.95 28.70 -2.77
CA ARG A 314 -6.43 29.35 -3.99
C ARG A 314 -7.90 29.06 -4.25
N ALA A 315 -8.32 27.80 -4.07
CA ALA A 315 -9.71 27.38 -4.15
C ALA A 315 -10.60 28.18 -3.20
N ARG A 316 -10.09 28.53 -2.00
CA ARG A 316 -10.82 29.38 -1.04
C ARG A 316 -11.12 30.76 -1.59
N ILE A 317 -10.15 31.39 -2.24
CA ILE A 317 -10.31 32.71 -2.86
C ILE A 317 -11.29 32.62 -4.04
N GLU A 318 -11.09 31.64 -4.92
CA GLU A 318 -11.94 31.46 -6.11
C GLU A 318 -13.41 31.21 -5.75
N VAL A 319 -13.69 30.44 -4.69
CA VAL A 319 -15.05 30.20 -4.21
C VAL A 319 -15.64 31.45 -3.54
N LYS A 320 -14.85 32.26 -2.82
CA LYS A 320 -15.31 33.54 -2.27
C LYS A 320 -15.70 34.52 -3.37
N ASP A 321 -14.79 34.74 -4.32
CA ASP A 321 -15.04 35.62 -5.47
C ASP A 321 -16.22 35.14 -6.32
N TYR A 322 -16.41 33.82 -6.40
CA TYR A 322 -17.61 33.23 -6.96
C TYR A 322 -18.80 33.62 -6.08
N ALA A 323 -18.87 33.20 -4.81
CA ALA A 323 -19.95 33.51 -3.86
C ALA A 323 -20.43 34.96 -3.91
N ASP A 324 -19.52 35.94 -3.79
CA ASP A 324 -19.83 37.37 -3.68
C ASP A 324 -20.59 37.94 -4.90
N ARG A 325 -20.53 37.29 -6.07
CA ARG A 325 -21.27 37.72 -7.28
C ARG A 325 -22.71 37.19 -7.33
N ALA A 326 -23.25 36.71 -6.20
CA ALA A 326 -24.48 35.93 -6.19
C ALA A 326 -25.67 36.87 -6.29
N ASN A 327 -26.71 36.41 -6.96
CA ASN A 327 -28.00 37.10 -6.97
C ASN A 327 -28.94 36.28 -6.11
N ASP A 328 -29.17 36.73 -4.87
CA ASP A 328 -30.11 36.06 -3.99
C ASP A 328 -31.53 36.22 -4.55
N THR A 329 -32.16 35.09 -4.86
CA THR A 329 -33.54 35.01 -5.32
C THR A 329 -34.49 34.95 -4.13
N ALA A 330 -35.77 35.26 -4.35
CA ALA A 330 -36.82 35.06 -3.35
C ALA A 330 -36.94 33.58 -2.98
N ASP A 331 -37.36 33.32 -1.74
CA ASP A 331 -37.51 31.95 -1.26
C ASP A 331 -38.78 31.30 -1.79
N GLU A 332 -38.65 30.05 -2.24
CA GLU A 332 -39.78 29.16 -2.48
C GLU A 332 -40.02 28.30 -1.22
N TYR A 333 -41.22 27.77 -1.07
CA TYR A 333 -41.49 26.82 0.02
C TYR A 333 -40.88 25.46 -0.33
N VAL A 334 -40.04 24.94 0.55
CA VAL A 334 -39.55 23.56 0.49
C VAL A 334 -40.22 22.80 1.63
N GLY A 335 -40.72 21.58 1.35
CA GLY A 335 -41.32 20.72 2.36
C GLY A 335 -40.32 20.28 3.45
N ASP A 336 -40.70 19.30 4.27
CA ASP A 336 -39.86 18.85 5.40
C ASP A 336 -38.45 18.40 4.96
N ILE A 337 -37.41 19.01 5.54
CA ILE A 337 -35.98 18.71 5.31
C ILE A 337 -35.31 18.12 6.56
N SER A 338 -36.10 17.61 7.50
CA SER A 338 -35.60 17.00 8.73
C SER A 338 -34.81 15.72 8.45
N ALA A 339 -33.76 15.49 9.24
CA ALA A 339 -32.97 14.26 9.22
C ALA A 339 -32.82 13.69 10.62
N THR A 340 -32.73 12.36 10.69
CA THR A 340 -32.51 11.63 11.95
C THR A 340 -31.12 11.02 11.99
N PHE A 341 -30.38 11.30 13.06
CA PHE A 341 -29.05 10.71 13.30
C PHE A 341 -29.12 9.81 14.53
N THR A 342 -28.57 8.61 14.45
CA THR A 342 -28.70 7.60 15.52
C THR A 342 -27.33 7.10 15.99
N PRO A 343 -27.10 6.97 17.30
CA PRO A 343 -25.85 6.39 17.81
C PRO A 343 -25.63 4.98 17.27
N LYS A 344 -24.45 4.74 16.68
CA LYS A 344 -24.01 3.45 16.11
C LYS A 344 -22.62 3.09 16.65
N PRO A 345 -22.46 2.95 17.98
CA PRO A 345 -21.16 2.84 18.61
C PRO A 345 -20.36 1.65 18.06
N VAL A 346 -19.10 1.90 17.72
CA VAL A 346 -18.17 0.81 17.41
C VAL A 346 -17.71 0.18 18.72
N ILE A 347 -18.14 -1.07 18.97
CA ILE A 347 -17.68 -1.84 20.12
C ILE A 347 -16.31 -2.43 19.78
N GLU A 348 -15.34 -2.20 20.67
CA GLU A 348 -14.01 -2.78 20.55
C GLU A 348 -13.76 -3.76 21.68
N ASP A 349 -13.34 -4.97 21.32
CA ASP A 349 -12.68 -5.85 22.28
C ASP A 349 -11.27 -5.28 22.56
N MET A 350 -11.04 -4.86 23.79
CA MET A 350 -9.82 -4.18 24.20
C MET A 350 -8.97 -5.16 25.02
N PRO A 351 -7.71 -5.41 24.63
CA PRO A 351 -6.84 -6.30 25.38
C PRO A 351 -6.46 -5.72 26.74
N THR A 352 -6.16 -6.61 27.67
CA THR A 352 -5.53 -6.25 28.94
C THR A 352 -4.09 -5.79 28.73
N GLU A 353 -3.53 -5.05 29.70
CA GLU A 353 -2.11 -4.65 29.66
C GLU A 353 -1.16 -5.86 29.57
N GLU A 354 -1.55 -7.00 30.14
CA GLU A 354 -0.77 -8.24 30.04
C GLU A 354 -0.76 -8.78 28.60
N GLN A 355 -1.91 -8.84 27.94
CA GLN A 355 -2.02 -9.25 26.53
C GLN A 355 -1.26 -8.30 25.60
N ILE A 356 -1.31 -6.99 25.85
CA ILE A 356 -0.52 -6.01 25.09
C ILE A 356 0.99 -6.30 25.25
N ARG A 357 1.45 -6.56 26.47
CA ARG A 357 2.86 -6.87 26.73
C ARG A 357 3.30 -8.18 26.09
N ASP A 358 2.45 -9.21 26.11
CA ASP A 358 2.74 -10.49 25.46
C ASP A 358 2.91 -10.32 23.94
N ILE A 359 2.02 -9.58 23.28
CA ILE A 359 2.14 -9.31 21.84
C ILE A 359 3.40 -8.48 21.52
N LEU A 360 3.79 -7.55 22.40
CA LEU A 360 4.99 -6.73 22.22
C LEU A 360 6.28 -7.54 22.45
N SER A 361 6.29 -8.46 23.42
CA SER A 361 7.46 -9.31 23.69
C SER A 361 7.78 -10.24 22.52
N GLN A 362 6.76 -10.75 21.83
CA GLN A 362 6.92 -11.58 20.62
C GLN A 362 7.66 -10.85 19.48
N ILE A 363 7.66 -9.51 19.46
CA ILE A 363 8.44 -8.69 18.52
C ILE A 363 9.65 -8.01 19.19
N GLY A 364 10.19 -8.62 20.23
CA GLY A 364 11.42 -8.19 20.90
C GLY A 364 11.30 -6.93 21.75
N LYS A 365 10.07 -6.45 22.03
CA LYS A 365 9.81 -5.25 22.85
C LYS A 365 9.41 -5.63 24.27
N ASN A 366 10.39 -6.05 25.05
CA ASN A 366 10.22 -6.53 26.42
C ASN A 366 10.15 -5.39 27.46
N SER A 367 10.47 -4.16 27.05
CA SER A 367 10.50 -2.98 27.94
C SER A 367 9.93 -1.75 27.25
N LYS A 368 9.49 -0.76 28.05
CA LYS A 368 8.97 0.51 27.55
C LYS A 368 9.99 1.28 26.70
N ALA A 369 11.30 1.15 26.98
CA ALA A 369 12.36 1.82 26.22
C ALA A 369 12.43 1.33 24.76
N GLN A 370 11.99 0.10 24.48
CA GLN A 370 11.98 -0.49 23.15
C GLN A 370 10.70 -0.14 22.36
N GLU A 371 9.74 0.55 22.99
CA GLU A 371 8.53 1.04 22.34
C GLU A 371 8.81 2.36 21.60
N LEU A 372 9.53 2.27 20.48
CA LEU A 372 10.00 3.43 19.71
C LEU A 372 8.89 4.36 19.20
N ASN A 373 7.66 3.86 19.05
CA ASN A 373 6.51 4.60 18.53
C ASN A 373 6.78 5.34 17.19
N CYS A 374 7.66 4.78 16.35
CA CYS A 374 8.10 5.40 15.11
C CYS A 374 7.02 5.43 14.00
N GLY A 375 5.97 4.63 14.15
CA GLY A 375 4.84 4.55 13.24
C GLY A 375 5.11 4.01 11.83
N SER A 376 6.22 3.27 11.66
CA SER A 376 6.57 2.63 10.38
C SER A 376 5.58 1.53 9.96
N CYS A 377 4.94 0.87 10.92
CA CYS A 377 3.91 -0.14 10.69
C CYS A 377 2.51 0.44 10.38
N GLY A 378 2.36 1.77 10.33
CA GLY A 378 1.08 2.43 10.09
C GLY A 378 0.25 2.73 11.36
N TYR A 379 0.71 2.35 12.54
CA TYR A 379 0.09 2.67 13.83
C TYR A 379 0.83 3.82 14.52
N ALA A 380 0.16 4.63 15.35
CA ALA A 380 0.82 5.78 15.98
C ALA A 380 1.73 5.34 17.12
N THR A 381 1.30 4.37 17.92
CA THR A 381 2.11 3.77 19.00
C THR A 381 2.32 2.28 18.80
N CYS A 382 3.33 1.72 19.50
CA CYS A 382 3.55 0.28 19.55
C CYS A 382 2.37 -0.44 20.20
N ARG A 383 1.76 0.17 21.23
CA ARG A 383 0.55 -0.32 21.88
C ARG A 383 -0.64 -0.36 20.93
N ASP A 384 -0.86 0.68 20.12
CA ASP A 384 -1.95 0.68 19.11
C ASP A 384 -1.79 -0.48 18.13
N LYS A 385 -0.55 -0.77 17.71
CA LYS A 385 -0.24 -1.93 16.86
C LYS A 385 -0.56 -3.23 17.59
N ALA A 386 -0.20 -3.36 18.87
CA ALA A 386 -0.49 -4.56 19.65
C ALA A 386 -2.00 -4.78 19.83
N ILE A 387 -2.76 -3.71 20.11
CA ILE A 387 -4.22 -3.74 20.17
C ILE A 387 -4.80 -4.19 18.83
N ALA A 388 -4.29 -3.66 17.71
CA ALA A 388 -4.74 -4.08 16.39
C ALA A 388 -4.42 -5.54 16.06
N VAL A 389 -3.28 -6.08 16.53
CA VAL A 389 -2.92 -7.50 16.40
C VAL A 389 -3.90 -8.36 17.20
N TYR A 390 -4.16 -8.00 18.46
CA TYR A 390 -5.13 -8.69 19.32
C TYR A 390 -6.52 -8.74 18.67
N GLN A 391 -6.95 -7.62 18.11
CA GLN A 391 -8.24 -7.49 17.42
C GLN A 391 -8.26 -8.14 16.03
N GLY A 392 -7.18 -8.83 15.62
CA GLY A 392 -7.07 -9.52 14.33
C GLY A 392 -6.99 -8.60 13.10
N LYS A 393 -6.66 -7.31 13.29
CA LYS A 393 -6.60 -6.26 12.26
C LYS A 393 -5.19 -6.02 11.70
N ALA A 394 -4.18 -6.57 12.34
CA ALA A 394 -2.78 -6.40 11.97
C ALA A 394 -2.03 -7.72 12.07
N ASP A 395 -1.19 -8.02 11.08
CA ASP A 395 -0.19 -9.08 11.20
C ASP A 395 0.87 -8.71 12.26
N LEU A 396 1.40 -9.71 12.96
CA LEU A 396 2.36 -9.50 14.04
C LEU A 396 3.68 -8.88 13.53
N TYR A 397 4.17 -9.33 12.38
CA TYR A 397 5.53 -9.06 11.88
C TYR A 397 5.66 -7.79 11.01
N ILE A 398 4.67 -6.90 11.01
CA ILE A 398 4.75 -5.61 10.28
C ILE A 398 5.63 -4.54 10.95
N CYS A 399 6.49 -4.92 11.89
CA CYS A 399 7.37 -4.00 12.60
C CYS A 399 8.71 -3.87 11.89
N MET A 400 8.90 -2.81 11.10
CA MET A 400 10.12 -2.59 10.32
C MET A 400 11.42 -2.66 11.14
N PRO A 401 11.56 -1.99 12.31
CA PRO A 401 12.78 -2.13 13.12
C PRO A 401 13.08 -3.57 13.51
N TYR A 402 12.08 -4.29 14.02
CA TYR A 402 12.21 -5.71 14.40
C TYR A 402 12.61 -6.59 13.22
N MET A 403 12.00 -6.38 12.04
CA MET A 403 12.36 -7.13 10.84
C MET A 403 13.79 -6.84 10.38
N THR A 404 14.24 -5.58 10.47
CA THR A 404 15.63 -5.23 10.18
C THR A 404 16.59 -5.90 11.16
N ASP A 405 16.29 -5.87 12.46
CA ASP A 405 17.12 -6.49 13.50
C ASP A 405 17.25 -8.02 13.28
N ILE A 406 16.13 -8.69 12.98
CA ILE A 406 16.15 -10.12 12.63
C ILE A 406 16.98 -10.37 11.37
N ASN A 407 16.76 -9.60 10.30
CA ASN A 407 17.47 -9.81 9.04
C ASN A 407 18.98 -9.61 9.21
N GLN A 408 19.39 -8.63 10.02
CA GLN A 408 20.80 -8.41 10.36
C GLN A 408 21.36 -9.55 11.19
N ALA A 409 20.64 -10.01 12.23
CA ALA A 409 21.06 -11.12 13.07
C ALA A 409 21.17 -12.44 12.28
N LEU A 410 20.21 -12.73 11.40
CA LEU A 410 20.25 -13.90 10.52
C LEU A 410 21.41 -13.81 9.54
N SER A 411 21.63 -12.64 8.94
CA SER A 411 22.74 -12.44 7.98
C SER A 411 24.10 -12.58 8.67
N SER A 412 24.28 -12.01 9.87
CA SER A 412 25.53 -12.11 10.61
C SER A 412 25.81 -13.55 11.04
N VAL A 413 24.82 -14.22 11.64
CA VAL A 413 24.96 -15.62 12.07
C VAL A 413 25.26 -16.55 10.88
N THR A 414 24.59 -16.36 9.75
CA THR A 414 24.82 -17.18 8.54
C THR A 414 26.22 -16.98 7.99
N LEU A 415 26.69 -15.73 7.91
CA LEU A 415 28.04 -15.41 7.42
C LEU A 415 29.14 -15.87 8.40
N ASP A 416 28.88 -15.86 9.70
CA ASP A 416 29.87 -16.21 10.73
C ASP A 416 30.02 -17.72 10.95
N LEU A 417 28.96 -18.51 10.74
CA LEU A 417 28.97 -19.96 10.95
C LEU A 417 29.33 -20.76 9.70
N THR A 418 29.25 -20.17 8.52
CA THR A 418 29.61 -20.88 7.28
C THR A 418 31.11 -21.21 7.24
N PRO A 419 31.49 -22.47 6.95
CA PRO A 419 32.90 -22.84 6.78
C PRO A 419 33.50 -22.28 5.49
N ASN A 420 32.64 -21.87 4.54
CA ASN A 420 33.07 -21.32 3.26
C ASN A 420 33.61 -19.90 3.43
N TYR A 421 34.63 -19.55 2.64
CA TYR A 421 35.13 -18.19 2.57
C TYR A 421 34.21 -17.36 1.67
N ILE A 422 33.59 -16.32 2.25
CA ILE A 422 32.68 -15.43 1.53
C ILE A 422 33.32 -14.06 1.40
N ILE A 423 33.45 -13.62 0.16
CA ILE A 423 34.04 -12.33 -0.21
C ILE A 423 33.11 -11.64 -1.21
N ALA A 424 32.70 -10.40 -0.94
CA ALA A 424 31.95 -9.59 -1.89
C ALA A 424 32.76 -8.35 -2.30
N VAL A 425 32.75 -8.02 -3.59
CA VAL A 425 33.45 -6.86 -4.15
C VAL A 425 32.54 -6.02 -5.04
N ASP A 426 32.72 -4.71 -5.02
CA ASP A 426 32.04 -3.80 -5.95
C ASP A 426 32.68 -3.83 -7.35
N ASN A 427 32.11 -3.06 -8.29
CA ASN A 427 32.61 -2.95 -9.67
C ASN A 427 34.06 -2.43 -9.77
N ASN A 428 34.60 -1.81 -8.72
CA ASN A 428 35.98 -1.33 -8.66
C ASN A 428 36.93 -2.35 -7.98
N MET A 429 36.48 -3.60 -7.79
CA MET A 429 37.21 -4.65 -7.09
C MET A 429 37.54 -4.32 -5.62
N VAL A 430 36.73 -3.47 -4.99
CA VAL A 430 36.91 -3.11 -3.58
C VAL A 430 36.06 -4.02 -2.70
N ILE A 431 36.66 -4.62 -1.69
CA ILE A 431 36.00 -5.56 -0.76
C ILE A 431 34.93 -4.83 0.06
N LYS A 432 33.70 -5.33 -0.01
CA LYS A 432 32.53 -4.85 0.76
C LYS A 432 32.06 -5.84 1.82
N GLU A 433 32.34 -7.12 1.65
CA GLU A 433 32.05 -8.12 2.67
C GLU A 433 33.18 -9.15 2.76
N PHE A 434 33.46 -9.59 4.00
CA PHE A 434 34.57 -10.49 4.30
C PHE A 434 34.26 -11.28 5.58
N ASN A 435 33.80 -12.52 5.42
CA ASN A 435 33.27 -13.30 6.54
C ASN A 435 34.36 -13.83 7.47
N ARG A 436 33.96 -14.40 8.61
CA ARG A 436 34.88 -14.89 9.63
C ARG A 436 35.81 -16.01 9.15
N ALA A 437 35.33 -16.89 8.27
CA ALA A 437 36.16 -17.92 7.67
C ALA A 437 37.28 -17.31 6.82
N ALA A 438 36.96 -16.31 5.98
CA ALA A 438 37.97 -15.60 5.19
C ALA A 438 38.99 -14.89 6.09
N GLN A 439 38.56 -14.20 7.14
CA GLN A 439 39.48 -13.57 8.12
C GLN A 439 40.52 -14.55 8.68
N LYS A 440 40.09 -15.77 9.01
CA LYS A 440 41.00 -16.82 9.50
C LYS A 440 41.98 -17.30 8.42
N LEU A 441 41.51 -17.49 7.18
CA LEU A 441 42.36 -17.92 6.08
C LEU A 441 43.43 -16.87 5.75
N PHE A 442 43.02 -15.60 5.61
CA PHE A 442 43.90 -14.52 5.19
C PHE A 442 44.69 -13.87 6.34
N GLY A 443 44.45 -14.28 7.59
CA GLY A 443 45.16 -13.76 8.76
C GLY A 443 44.90 -12.28 9.05
N VAL A 444 43.78 -11.73 8.57
CA VAL A 444 43.40 -10.32 8.73
C VAL A 444 42.05 -10.16 9.38
N THR A 445 41.86 -9.06 10.11
CA THR A 445 40.54 -8.71 10.64
C THR A 445 39.64 -8.14 9.55
N ARG A 446 38.31 -8.23 9.73
CA ARG A 446 37.33 -7.63 8.80
C ARG A 446 37.59 -6.14 8.56
N LEU A 447 37.95 -5.40 9.61
CA LEU A 447 38.29 -3.98 9.54
C LEU A 447 39.49 -3.69 8.63
N GLN A 448 40.48 -4.58 8.60
CA GLN A 448 41.66 -4.45 7.73
C GLN A 448 41.38 -4.83 6.28
N ALA A 449 40.44 -5.75 6.05
CA ALA A 449 40.05 -6.21 4.71
C ALA A 449 39.05 -5.28 4.00
N LEU A 450 38.08 -4.73 4.74
CA LEU A 450 37.03 -3.89 4.17
C LEU A 450 37.60 -2.63 3.51
N ASN A 451 37.00 -2.24 2.39
CA ASN A 451 37.40 -1.09 1.57
C ASN A 451 38.84 -1.14 1.03
N LYS A 452 39.44 -2.34 0.98
CA LYS A 452 40.72 -2.57 0.29
C LYS A 452 40.50 -3.24 -1.08
N PRO A 453 41.42 -3.05 -2.04
CA PRO A 453 41.39 -3.78 -3.30
C PRO A 453 41.52 -5.29 -3.08
N LEU A 454 40.73 -6.08 -3.81
CA LEU A 454 40.77 -7.54 -3.74
C LEU A 454 42.14 -8.11 -4.12
N SER A 455 42.85 -7.44 -5.04
CA SER A 455 44.18 -7.80 -5.51
C SER A 455 45.23 -7.90 -4.40
N ASN A 456 44.97 -7.32 -3.23
CA ASN A 456 45.86 -7.44 -2.08
C ASN A 456 45.78 -8.81 -1.39
N PHE A 457 44.77 -9.61 -1.71
CA PHE A 457 44.48 -10.88 -1.04
C PHE A 457 44.45 -12.06 -2.02
N ILE A 458 43.80 -11.90 -3.18
CA ILE A 458 43.72 -12.95 -4.20
C ILE A 458 43.74 -12.34 -5.60
N ASN A 459 44.08 -13.15 -6.59
CA ASN A 459 44.01 -12.76 -8.00
C ASN A 459 42.55 -12.42 -8.38
N PRO A 460 42.26 -11.18 -8.82
CA PRO A 460 40.89 -10.71 -9.07
C PRO A 460 40.33 -11.12 -10.44
N VAL A 461 41.10 -11.81 -11.31
CA VAL A 461 40.70 -12.10 -12.70
C VAL A 461 39.31 -12.73 -12.80
N ASP A 462 38.98 -13.67 -11.92
CA ASP A 462 37.67 -14.35 -11.98
C ASP A 462 36.52 -13.42 -11.57
N PHE A 463 36.75 -12.51 -10.62
CA PHE A 463 35.78 -11.47 -10.25
C PHE A 463 35.63 -10.42 -11.36
N GLN A 464 36.74 -10.04 -12.01
CA GLN A 464 36.75 -9.15 -13.16
C GLN A 464 35.95 -9.71 -14.33
N GLN A 465 36.12 -11.00 -14.64
CA GLN A 465 35.34 -11.67 -15.69
C GLN A 465 33.84 -11.68 -15.36
N VAL A 466 33.47 -12.00 -14.12
CA VAL A 466 32.07 -12.04 -13.69
C VAL A 466 31.41 -10.67 -13.79
N ILE A 467 32.10 -9.61 -13.37
CA ILE A 467 31.58 -8.23 -13.43
C ILE A 467 31.54 -7.72 -14.88
N ALA A 468 32.58 -7.96 -15.68
CA ALA A 468 32.67 -7.49 -17.06
C ALA A 468 31.64 -8.17 -17.98
N ASN A 469 31.45 -9.48 -17.81
CA ASN A 469 30.54 -10.27 -18.65
C ASN A 469 29.13 -10.40 -18.05
N GLN A 470 28.91 -9.89 -16.83
CA GLN A 470 27.67 -10.06 -16.07
C GLN A 470 27.21 -11.53 -16.01
N SER A 471 28.18 -12.44 -15.86
CA SER A 471 27.98 -13.89 -15.97
C SER A 471 28.53 -14.61 -14.75
N ASN A 472 27.85 -15.65 -14.29
CA ASN A 472 28.24 -16.39 -13.08
C ASN A 472 29.27 -17.48 -13.37
N ILE A 473 30.20 -17.70 -12.44
CA ILE A 473 31.12 -18.83 -12.43
C ILE A 473 30.66 -19.81 -11.36
N TYR A 474 30.51 -21.09 -11.71
CA TYR A 474 30.12 -22.14 -10.77
C TYR A 474 31.20 -23.22 -10.66
N ASN A 475 31.47 -23.65 -9.42
CA ASN A 475 32.34 -24.79 -9.09
C ASN A 475 33.69 -24.79 -9.83
N LYS A 476 34.29 -23.62 -10.01
CA LYS A 476 35.60 -23.51 -10.64
C LYS A 476 36.66 -23.90 -9.62
N LYS A 477 37.46 -24.90 -9.94
CA LYS A 477 38.62 -25.23 -9.12
C LYS A 477 39.71 -24.19 -9.29
N VAL A 478 40.21 -23.67 -8.18
CA VAL A 478 41.30 -22.69 -8.13
C VAL A 478 42.31 -23.13 -7.08
N SER A 479 43.59 -23.02 -7.42
CA SER A 479 44.68 -23.31 -6.48
C SER A 479 45.25 -21.99 -5.98
N TYR A 480 45.17 -21.75 -4.68
CA TYR A 480 45.81 -20.60 -4.05
C TYR A 480 47.13 -21.05 -3.44
N THR A 481 48.18 -21.07 -4.26
CA THR A 481 49.51 -21.56 -3.87
C THR A 481 50.11 -20.79 -2.69
N GLU A 482 49.84 -19.49 -2.58
CA GLU A 482 50.30 -18.63 -1.49
C GLU A 482 49.75 -19.03 -0.12
N TYR A 483 48.56 -19.65 -0.11
CA TYR A 483 47.88 -20.11 1.11
C TYR A 483 47.90 -21.64 1.26
N GLY A 484 48.49 -22.37 0.30
CA GLY A 484 48.61 -23.82 0.35
C GLY A 484 47.29 -24.58 0.24
N ILE A 485 46.23 -23.96 -0.30
CA ILE A 485 44.89 -24.57 -0.39
C ILE A 485 44.42 -24.73 -1.84
N ILE A 486 43.60 -25.76 -2.05
CA ILE A 486 42.85 -26.00 -3.29
C ILE A 486 41.39 -25.74 -2.98
N THR A 487 40.77 -24.85 -3.74
CA THR A 487 39.40 -24.43 -3.50
C THR A 487 38.50 -24.73 -4.69
N GLU A 488 37.21 -24.82 -4.40
CA GLU A 488 36.14 -24.76 -5.38
C GLU A 488 35.38 -23.46 -5.14
N GLN A 489 35.44 -22.55 -6.11
CA GLN A 489 34.78 -21.24 -6.00
C GLN A 489 33.57 -21.14 -6.91
N THR A 490 32.53 -20.50 -6.39
CA THR A 490 31.37 -20.03 -7.13
C THR A 490 31.28 -18.52 -6.96
N ILE A 491 31.26 -17.78 -8.06
CA ILE A 491 31.20 -16.32 -8.07
C ILE A 491 29.95 -15.90 -8.84
N VAL A 492 29.06 -15.16 -8.16
CA VAL A 492 27.77 -14.73 -8.69
C VAL A 492 27.74 -13.21 -8.78
N TYR A 493 27.29 -12.69 -9.91
CA TYR A 493 27.01 -11.27 -10.07
C TYR A 493 25.59 -10.94 -9.58
N SER A 494 25.46 -9.92 -8.74
CA SER A 494 24.16 -9.39 -8.31
C SER A 494 23.89 -8.07 -9.01
N GLU A 495 23.02 -8.09 -10.02
CA GLU A 495 22.60 -6.89 -10.76
C GLU A 495 21.98 -5.83 -9.83
N GLU A 496 21.09 -6.24 -8.91
CA GLU A 496 20.42 -5.31 -7.99
C GLU A 496 21.39 -4.57 -7.06
N LYS A 497 22.55 -5.17 -6.77
CA LYS A 497 23.54 -4.65 -5.81
C LYS A 497 24.82 -4.14 -6.48
N ASN A 498 24.98 -4.31 -7.80
CA ASN A 498 26.18 -3.97 -8.57
C ASN A 498 27.47 -4.49 -7.92
N MET A 499 27.50 -5.79 -7.58
CA MET A 499 28.63 -6.43 -6.91
C MET A 499 28.75 -7.90 -7.30
N ALA A 500 29.97 -8.44 -7.21
CA ALA A 500 30.23 -9.88 -7.32
C ALA A 500 30.45 -10.48 -5.93
N ILE A 501 29.81 -11.63 -5.68
CA ILE A 501 29.89 -12.37 -4.43
C ILE A 501 30.51 -13.72 -4.72
N ALA A 502 31.62 -14.04 -4.07
CA ALA A 502 32.26 -15.34 -4.14
C ALA A 502 31.99 -16.16 -2.88
N ILE A 503 31.65 -17.43 -3.10
CA ILE A 503 31.63 -18.49 -2.10
C ILE A 503 32.76 -19.44 -2.49
N ILE A 504 33.79 -19.51 -1.65
CA ILE A 504 34.99 -20.31 -1.89
C ILE A 504 35.00 -21.43 -0.85
N ASN A 505 34.90 -22.67 -1.30
CA ASN A 505 34.96 -23.85 -0.46
C ASN A 505 36.38 -24.43 -0.49
N ASP A 506 36.95 -24.76 0.67
CA ASP A 506 38.24 -25.46 0.74
C ASP A 506 38.01 -26.96 0.49
N ILE A 507 38.59 -27.46 -0.60
CA ILE A 507 38.49 -28.88 -1.01
C ILE A 507 39.85 -29.59 -0.93
N THR A 508 40.82 -29.00 -0.22
CA THR A 508 42.21 -29.50 -0.16
C THR A 508 42.25 -30.94 0.34
N ARG A 509 41.52 -31.23 1.42
CA ARG A 509 41.47 -32.56 2.04
C ARG A 509 40.83 -33.59 1.10
N GLU A 510 39.75 -33.24 0.41
CA GLU A 510 39.11 -34.11 -0.57
C GLU A 510 40.07 -34.43 -1.73
N GLU A 511 40.82 -33.45 -2.21
CA GLU A 511 41.78 -33.65 -3.30
C GLU A 511 43.00 -34.47 -2.87
N GLU A 512 43.52 -34.27 -1.65
CA GLU A 512 44.56 -35.12 -1.08
C GLU A 512 44.10 -36.58 -0.94
N MET A 513 42.88 -36.80 -0.44
CA MET A 513 42.30 -38.14 -0.35
C MET A 513 42.13 -38.78 -1.73
N LYS A 514 41.63 -38.03 -2.73
CA LYS A 514 41.51 -38.52 -4.11
C LYS A 514 42.86 -38.92 -4.67
N LYS A 515 43.90 -38.10 -4.47
CA LYS A 515 45.28 -38.42 -4.90
C LYS A 515 45.81 -39.67 -4.20
N ALA A 516 45.60 -39.79 -2.89
CA ALA A 516 46.03 -40.96 -2.12
C ALA A 516 45.34 -42.25 -2.57
N VAL A 517 44.02 -42.20 -2.82
CA VAL A 517 43.25 -43.33 -3.36
C VAL A 517 43.73 -43.69 -4.77
N HIS A 518 43.96 -42.69 -5.62
CA HIS A 518 44.47 -42.92 -6.97
C HIS A 518 45.86 -43.58 -6.95
N ARG A 519 46.77 -43.12 -6.07
CA ARG A 519 48.08 -43.73 -5.89
C ARG A 519 48.01 -45.18 -5.42
N ARG A 520 47.18 -45.47 -4.42
CA ARG A 520 46.95 -46.86 -3.96
C ARG A 520 46.43 -47.78 -5.06
N LYS A 521 45.56 -47.27 -5.95
CA LYS A 521 45.10 -48.03 -7.12
C LYS A 521 46.26 -48.37 -8.07
N LEU A 522 47.13 -47.42 -8.36
CA LEU A 522 48.31 -47.64 -9.21
C LEU A 522 49.27 -48.67 -8.58
N ASP A 523 49.58 -48.53 -7.29
CA ASP A 523 50.45 -49.47 -6.57
C ASP A 523 49.86 -50.90 -6.59
N SER A 524 48.53 -51.03 -6.48
CA SER A 524 47.84 -52.32 -6.54
C SER A 524 47.93 -52.97 -7.93
N VAL A 525 47.84 -52.18 -9.00
CA VAL A 525 48.01 -52.66 -10.38
C VAL A 525 49.45 -53.13 -10.61
N GLU A 526 50.44 -52.38 -10.14
CA GLU A 526 51.86 -52.77 -10.26
C GLU A 526 52.14 -54.08 -9.51
N MET A 527 51.59 -54.23 -8.31
CA MET A 527 51.73 -55.46 -7.52
C MET A 527 51.11 -56.67 -8.22
N ALA A 528 49.92 -56.51 -8.81
CA ALA A 528 49.27 -57.58 -9.58
C ALA A 528 50.12 -57.98 -10.79
N GLN A 529 50.71 -57.02 -11.51
CA GLN A 529 51.59 -57.30 -12.65
C GLN A 529 52.83 -58.10 -12.23
N LYS A 530 53.49 -57.72 -11.12
CA LYS A 530 54.63 -58.48 -10.58
C LYS A 530 54.28 -59.93 -10.25
N VAL A 531 53.08 -60.19 -9.74
CA VAL A 531 52.62 -61.56 -9.45
C VAL A 531 52.39 -62.32 -10.74
N ILE A 532 51.75 -61.71 -11.75
CA ILE A 532 51.53 -62.31 -13.07
C ILE A 532 52.87 -62.69 -13.71
N ASP A 533 53.84 -61.79 -13.72
CA ASP A 533 55.17 -62.02 -14.29
C ASP A 533 55.87 -63.20 -13.58
N LYS A 534 55.77 -63.27 -12.26
CA LYS A 534 56.34 -64.37 -11.47
C LYS A 534 55.66 -65.71 -11.76
N GLN A 535 54.33 -65.73 -11.91
CA GLN A 535 53.58 -66.94 -12.30
C GLN A 535 53.91 -67.38 -13.72
N MET A 536 54.13 -66.45 -14.66
CA MET A 536 54.58 -66.77 -16.02
C MET A 536 55.96 -67.45 -16.04
N VAL A 537 56.90 -66.97 -15.23
CA VAL A 537 58.23 -67.60 -15.09
C VAL A 537 58.11 -69.02 -14.52
N VAL A 538 57.28 -69.22 -13.49
CA VAL A 538 57.04 -70.55 -12.92
C VAL A 538 56.38 -71.48 -13.93
N ALA A 539 55.40 -71.00 -14.70
CA ALA A 539 54.75 -71.77 -15.75
C ALA A 539 55.75 -72.21 -16.84
N GLN A 540 56.68 -71.33 -17.24
CA GLN A 540 57.75 -71.68 -18.18
C GLN A 540 58.69 -72.76 -17.62
N GLN A 541 59.05 -72.70 -16.33
CA GLN A 541 59.89 -73.72 -15.69
C GLN A 541 59.18 -75.08 -15.61
N ILE A 542 57.88 -75.09 -15.26
CA ILE A 542 57.06 -76.31 -15.25
C ILE A 542 56.95 -76.89 -16.67
N ALA A 543 56.72 -76.05 -17.69
CA ALA A 543 56.66 -76.49 -19.08
C ALA A 543 58.00 -77.08 -19.55
N SER A 544 59.14 -76.51 -19.12
CA SER A 544 60.47 -77.04 -19.40
C SER A 544 60.68 -78.43 -18.78
N LEU A 545 60.34 -78.59 -17.50
CA LEU A 545 60.44 -79.88 -16.79
C LEU A 545 59.50 -80.95 -17.37
N LEU A 546 58.29 -80.56 -17.75
CA LEU A 546 57.36 -81.45 -18.46
C LEU A 546 57.91 -81.85 -19.82
N GLY A 547 58.53 -80.92 -20.56
CA GLY A 547 59.18 -81.23 -21.84
C GLY A 547 60.31 -82.25 -21.68
N GLU A 548 61.14 -82.08 -20.66
CA GLU A 548 62.26 -82.98 -20.34
C GLU A 548 61.77 -84.39 -19.97
N THR A 549 60.84 -84.50 -19.02
CA THR A 549 60.27 -85.79 -18.59
C THR A 549 59.51 -86.51 -19.72
N THR A 550 58.82 -85.76 -20.59
CA THR A 550 58.15 -86.34 -21.76
C THR A 550 59.16 -86.90 -22.77
N ALA A 551 60.29 -86.22 -22.97
CA ALA A 551 61.37 -86.70 -23.83
C ALA A 551 62.01 -87.98 -23.29
N GLU A 552 62.32 -88.03 -21.99
CA GLU A 552 62.85 -89.24 -21.33
C GLU A 552 61.88 -90.42 -21.42
N THR A 553 60.58 -90.16 -21.19
CA THR A 553 59.53 -91.17 -21.30
C THR A 553 59.45 -91.72 -22.72
N LYS A 554 59.54 -90.86 -23.74
CA LYS A 554 59.55 -91.27 -25.15
C LYS A 554 60.76 -92.13 -25.51
N VAL A 555 61.96 -91.76 -25.04
CA VAL A 555 63.18 -92.56 -25.23
C VAL A 555 63.04 -93.93 -24.58
N THR A 556 62.46 -93.98 -23.38
CA THR A 556 62.26 -95.22 -22.63
C THR A 556 61.25 -96.12 -23.32
N LEU A 557 60.11 -95.58 -23.75
CA LEU A 557 59.09 -96.30 -24.51
C LEU A 557 59.60 -96.79 -25.86
N ASN A 558 60.42 -96.00 -26.56
CA ASN A 558 61.06 -96.43 -27.81
C ASN A 558 62.05 -97.59 -27.58
N LYS A 559 62.88 -97.54 -26.52
CA LYS A 559 63.74 -98.68 -26.16
C LYS A 559 62.94 -99.94 -25.82
N LEU A 560 61.81 -99.78 -25.15
CA LEU A 560 60.90 -100.87 -24.82
C LEU A 560 60.24 -101.45 -26.08
N LYS A 561 59.87 -100.59 -27.04
CA LYS A 561 59.40 -101.00 -28.35
C LYS A 561 60.47 -101.76 -29.13
N ASP A 562 61.70 -101.26 -29.18
CA ASP A 562 62.82 -101.93 -29.87
C ASP A 562 63.14 -103.30 -29.26
N LEU A 563 62.97 -103.47 -27.94
CA LEU A 563 63.09 -104.78 -27.27
C LEU A 563 61.97 -105.75 -27.66
N ILE A 564 60.73 -105.28 -27.75
CA ILE A 564 59.58 -106.10 -28.17
C ILE A 564 59.70 -106.47 -29.66
N ASP A 565 60.13 -105.54 -30.51
CA ASP A 565 60.35 -105.79 -31.94
C ASP A 565 61.53 -106.76 -32.19
N SER A 566 62.45 -106.93 -31.22
CA SER A 566 63.57 -107.88 -31.29
C SER A 566 63.24 -109.34 -30.89
N GLU A 567 62.03 -109.60 -30.38
CA GLU A 567 61.53 -110.97 -30.08
C GLU A 567 60.68 -111.56 -31.21
N VAL A 568 60.54 -110.87 -32.34
CA VAL A 568 59.75 -111.29 -33.51
C VAL A 568 60.60 -111.25 -34.79
N ASP A 569 61.67 -112.05 -34.84
CA ASP A 569 62.20 -112.69 -36.08
C ASP A 569 63.37 -113.64 -35.78
#